data_AF-A0A958NJS0-F1
#
_entry.id   AF-A0A958NJS0-F1
#
_cell.length_a   1.000
_cell.length_b   1.000
_cell.length_c   1.000
_cell.angle_alpha   90.00
_cell.angle_beta   90.00
_cell.angle_gamma   90.00
#
_symmetry.space_group_name_H-M   'P 1'
#
loop_
_entity.id
_entity.type
_entity.pdbx_description
1 polymer ?
#
loop_
_entity_poly.entity_id
_entity_poly.type
_entity_poly.pdbx_seq_one_letter_code
_entity_poly.pdbx_strand_id
1 'polypeptide(L)'
;MKFLLSLFTLVTLTGSCNSAKETLMEQKEGMAQTRLSGTYSINQLESKDVTSKNLTIIFNDSTNQVSGFSGCNSFFSNYTLKENTIKFGPIATSKKYCGAEQNNLEQGFLKALNSVNAFSLDNGDITFLNEKAEVFTATKSEASKPSKSDIVKENYKKFAVIYETSSRGSFEHIEISKNEIKISNDRSLENINTYNCNPEDWNMLNELLSNSIVENLDLLKAPTDKRLYDGAPHATLSVIKGDVVMMTPTFDHGAPPKEIETLVNKVLSMAENATKQ
;
A
#
# COMPACT_ATOMS: atom_id res chain seq x y z
N MET A 1 -71.71 -33.04 -39.96
CA MET A 1 -72.37 -32.61 -38.70
C MET A 1 -71.72 -33.37 -37.55
N LYS A 2 -71.42 -32.65 -36.46
CA LYS A 2 -71.20 -33.12 -35.07
C LYS A 2 -69.80 -33.72 -34.77
N PHE A 3 -68.94 -32.92 -34.12
CA PHE A 3 -68.76 -32.73 -32.65
C PHE A 3 -67.87 -33.87 -32.09
N LEU A 4 -66.60 -33.61 -31.71
CA LEU A 4 -66.08 -33.00 -30.47
C LEU A 4 -65.54 -34.06 -29.47
N LEU A 5 -64.38 -33.71 -28.88
CA LEU A 5 -63.81 -34.11 -27.57
C LEU A 5 -63.38 -35.58 -27.36
N SER A 6 -62.08 -35.84 -27.13
CA SER A 6 -61.28 -35.58 -25.91
C SER A 6 -61.43 -36.68 -24.86
N LEU A 7 -60.36 -37.45 -24.67
CA LEU A 7 -60.05 -38.10 -23.40
C LEU A 7 -58.53 -38.30 -23.31
N PHE A 8 -57.81 -37.20 -23.03
CA PHE A 8 -56.42 -37.27 -22.62
C PHE A 8 -56.40 -37.63 -21.13
N THR A 9 -55.71 -38.71 -20.81
CA THR A 9 -55.66 -39.34 -19.50
C THR A 9 -55.13 -38.42 -18.40
N LEU A 10 -55.84 -38.51 -17.28
CA LEU A 10 -55.82 -37.66 -16.09
C LEU A 10 -54.65 -37.99 -15.14
N VAL A 11 -54.07 -36.92 -14.64
CA VAL A 11 -53.16 -36.74 -13.49
C VAL A 11 -53.49 -37.59 -12.26
N THR A 12 -52.48 -38.14 -11.58
CA THR A 12 -52.41 -38.10 -10.10
C THR A 12 -50.97 -37.93 -9.60
N LEU A 13 -50.83 -37.05 -8.61
CA LEU A 13 -49.61 -36.66 -7.89
C LEU A 13 -49.22 -37.72 -6.84
N THR A 14 -47.92 -37.84 -6.55
CA THR A 14 -47.41 -37.67 -5.16
C THR A 14 -46.00 -37.09 -5.21
N GLY A 15 -45.79 -36.01 -4.47
CA GLY A 15 -44.45 -35.49 -4.15
C GLY A 15 -43.98 -36.04 -2.81
N SER A 16 -42.66 -36.17 -2.65
CA SER A 16 -41.97 -35.81 -1.41
C SER A 16 -40.45 -35.74 -1.65
N CYS A 17 -39.85 -34.77 -0.99
CA CYS A 17 -38.50 -34.24 -1.15
C CYS A 17 -37.37 -35.22 -0.80
N ASN A 18 -36.25 -35.11 -1.52
CA ASN A 18 -35.02 -34.67 -0.86
C ASN A 18 -34.16 -33.86 -1.84
N SER A 19 -34.23 -32.54 -1.65
CA SER A 19 -33.45 -31.52 -2.35
C SER A 19 -32.11 -31.37 -1.66
N ALA A 20 -31.00 -31.66 -2.35
CA ALA A 20 -29.66 -31.11 -2.08
C ALA A 20 -28.59 -31.77 -2.97
N LYS A 21 -28.68 -31.62 -4.28
CA LYS A 21 -27.54 -31.66 -5.22
C LYS A 21 -28.10 -31.38 -6.62
N GLU A 22 -27.36 -30.61 -7.40
CA GLU A 22 -27.69 -30.22 -8.78
C GLU A 22 -28.70 -29.09 -8.94
N THR A 23 -28.34 -27.90 -8.44
CA THR A 23 -28.65 -26.65 -9.17
C THR A 23 -27.65 -25.56 -8.79
N LEU A 24 -26.38 -25.68 -9.20
CA LEU A 24 -25.41 -24.56 -9.19
C LEU A 24 -24.37 -24.76 -10.31
N MET A 25 -24.81 -24.97 -11.55
CA MET A 25 -23.94 -24.83 -12.72
C MET A 25 -24.76 -24.25 -13.87
N GLU A 26 -25.20 -23.01 -13.71
CA GLU A 26 -25.39 -22.04 -14.80
C GLU A 26 -25.69 -20.69 -14.16
N GLN A 27 -25.08 -19.63 -14.70
CA GLN A 27 -24.99 -18.25 -14.18
C GLN A 27 -23.81 -17.96 -13.25
N LYS A 28 -22.59 -17.99 -13.81
CA LYS A 28 -21.52 -17.10 -13.36
C LYS A 28 -20.59 -16.69 -14.52
N GLU A 29 -21.19 -16.18 -15.59
CA GLU A 29 -20.52 -15.22 -16.47
C GLU A 29 -21.11 -13.84 -16.15
N GLY A 30 -20.26 -12.91 -15.68
CA GLY A 30 -20.64 -11.52 -15.42
C GLY A 30 -20.65 -11.10 -13.94
N MET A 31 -19.46 -11.00 -13.33
CA MET A 31 -19.12 -10.01 -12.29
C MET A 31 -17.61 -10.07 -12.10
N ALA A 32 -16.87 -9.41 -12.98
CA ALA A 32 -15.51 -9.01 -12.66
C ALA A 32 -15.65 -8.00 -11.51
N GLN A 33 -15.40 -8.46 -10.28
CA GLN A 33 -15.35 -7.58 -9.13
C GLN A 33 -14.24 -6.55 -9.41
N THR A 34 -14.63 -5.30 -9.63
CA THR A 34 -13.70 -4.20 -9.86
C THR A 34 -12.81 -4.06 -8.63
N ARG A 35 -11.58 -4.57 -8.73
CA ARG A 35 -10.58 -4.50 -7.67
C ARG A 35 -9.78 -3.22 -7.85
N LEU A 36 -9.90 -2.31 -6.89
CA LEU A 36 -8.98 -1.19 -6.76
C LEU A 36 -7.75 -1.71 -6.02
N SER A 37 -6.62 -1.83 -6.73
CA SER A 37 -5.35 -2.22 -6.13
C SER A 37 -4.18 -1.54 -6.82
N GLY A 38 -3.16 -1.22 -6.03
CA GLY A 38 -1.95 -0.56 -6.47
C GLY A 38 -1.89 0.93 -6.14
N THR A 39 -0.85 1.59 -6.67
CA THR A 39 -0.55 3.00 -6.45
C THR A 39 -1.11 3.85 -7.57
N TYR A 40 -1.65 5.00 -7.20
CA TYR A 40 -2.21 5.98 -8.11
C TYR A 40 -1.67 7.37 -7.76
N SER A 41 -1.32 8.14 -8.79
CA SER A 41 -0.93 9.54 -8.65
C SER A 41 -2.16 10.41 -8.84
N ILE A 42 -2.40 11.36 -7.93
CA ILE A 42 -3.51 12.31 -8.07
C ILE A 42 -3.07 13.41 -9.02
N ASN A 43 -3.76 13.54 -10.15
CA ASN A 43 -3.42 14.53 -11.18
C ASN A 43 -4.30 15.78 -11.06
N GLN A 44 -5.55 15.61 -10.66
CA GLN A 44 -6.47 16.74 -10.46
C GLN A 44 -7.19 16.65 -9.12
N LEU A 45 -7.38 17.80 -8.49
CA LEU A 45 -8.14 17.98 -7.27
C LEU A 45 -9.06 19.20 -7.44
N GLU A 46 -10.38 19.00 -7.36
CA GLU A 46 -11.38 20.06 -7.57
C GLU A 46 -11.11 20.89 -8.86
N SER A 47 -10.86 20.19 -9.98
CA SER A 47 -10.54 20.78 -11.30
C SER A 47 -9.22 21.58 -11.36
N LYS A 48 -8.37 21.53 -10.34
CA LYS A 48 -7.01 22.07 -10.36
C LYS A 48 -6.00 20.97 -10.64
N ASP A 49 -5.04 21.23 -11.52
CA ASP A 49 -3.90 20.34 -11.72
C ASP A 49 -2.98 20.36 -10.48
N VAL A 50 -2.77 19.17 -9.92
CA VAL A 50 -1.93 18.93 -8.74
C VAL A 50 -0.81 17.93 -9.02
N THR A 51 -0.55 17.60 -10.29
CA THR A 51 0.46 16.62 -10.70
C THR A 51 1.85 16.93 -10.11
N SER A 52 2.22 18.21 -10.03
CA SER A 52 3.50 18.66 -9.45
C SER A 52 3.61 18.51 -7.94
N LYS A 53 2.51 18.20 -7.24
CA LYS A 53 2.44 18.11 -5.79
C LYS A 53 2.67 16.69 -5.25
N ASN A 54 2.87 15.71 -6.14
CA ASN A 54 3.21 14.33 -5.82
C ASN A 54 2.23 13.67 -4.83
N LEU A 55 0.94 14.02 -4.90
CA LEU A 55 -0.10 13.39 -4.12
C LEU A 55 -0.29 11.95 -4.57
N THR A 56 -0.42 11.02 -3.62
CA THR A 56 -0.54 9.59 -3.92
C THR A 56 -1.67 8.94 -3.13
N ILE A 57 -2.27 7.91 -3.71
CA ILE A 57 -3.23 7.03 -3.06
C ILE A 57 -2.91 5.59 -3.44
N ILE A 58 -2.85 4.72 -2.45
CA ILE A 58 -2.43 3.32 -2.56
C ILE A 58 -3.55 2.47 -2.01
N PHE A 59 -4.10 1.60 -2.85
CA PHE A 59 -5.15 0.66 -2.46
C PHE A 59 -4.59 -0.73 -2.22
N ASN A 60 -4.84 -1.28 -1.03
CA ASN A 60 -4.62 -2.68 -0.69
C ASN A 60 -5.99 -3.39 -0.64
N ASP A 61 -6.30 -4.15 -1.70
CA ASP A 61 -7.56 -4.88 -1.85
C ASP A 61 -7.65 -6.13 -0.97
N SER A 62 -6.51 -6.63 -0.49
CA SER A 62 -6.46 -7.79 0.41
C SER A 62 -6.87 -7.40 1.83
N THR A 63 -6.55 -6.18 2.27
CA THR A 63 -6.91 -5.67 3.60
C THR A 63 -8.03 -4.64 3.61
N ASN A 64 -8.51 -4.21 2.43
CA ASN A 64 -9.44 -3.07 2.25
C ASN A 64 -8.94 -1.78 2.92
N GLN A 65 -7.64 -1.53 2.81
CA GLN A 65 -6.98 -0.36 3.37
C GLN A 65 -6.48 0.56 2.26
N VAL A 66 -6.58 1.86 2.52
CA VAL A 66 -6.03 2.90 1.67
C VAL A 66 -5.00 3.70 2.46
N SER A 67 -3.89 4.00 1.82
CA SER A 67 -2.86 4.89 2.37
C SER A 67 -2.32 5.81 1.30
N GLY A 68 -1.57 6.84 1.67
CA GLY A 68 -0.92 7.67 0.67
C GLY A 68 -0.32 8.94 1.26
N PHE A 69 0.08 9.85 0.37
CA PHE A 69 0.63 11.15 0.72
C PHE A 69 -0.34 12.27 0.33
N SER A 70 -0.70 13.11 1.30
CA SER A 70 -1.66 14.21 1.14
C SER A 70 -0.99 15.57 0.83
N GLY A 71 0.32 15.60 0.62
CA GLY A 71 1.06 16.82 0.26
C GLY A 71 1.92 17.38 1.38
N CYS A 72 1.58 17.10 2.64
CA CYS A 72 2.43 17.37 3.81
C CYS A 72 2.65 16.11 4.65
N ASN A 73 1.58 15.36 4.90
CA ASN A 73 1.60 14.17 5.74
C ASN A 73 1.21 12.92 4.95
N SER A 74 1.55 11.77 5.52
CA SER A 74 0.95 10.50 5.10
C SER A 74 -0.40 10.31 5.78
N PHE A 75 -1.34 9.69 5.06
CA PHE A 75 -2.67 9.33 5.54
C PHE A 75 -2.94 7.84 5.42
N PHE A 76 -3.86 7.35 6.25
CA PHE A 76 -4.31 5.96 6.30
C PHE A 76 -5.81 5.92 6.60
N SER A 77 -6.55 5.06 5.90
CA SER A 77 -7.97 4.80 6.17
C SER A 77 -8.34 3.39 5.71
N ASN A 78 -9.49 2.90 6.15
CA ASN A 78 -10.12 1.72 5.57
C ASN A 78 -11.08 2.17 4.47
N TYR A 79 -11.45 1.29 3.54
CA TYR A 79 -12.50 1.59 2.57
C TYR A 79 -13.44 0.41 2.37
N THR A 80 -14.65 0.68 1.91
CA THR A 80 -15.61 -0.36 1.51
C THR A 80 -16.00 -0.15 0.05
N LEU A 81 -15.94 -1.22 -0.74
CA LEU A 81 -16.39 -1.24 -2.14
C LEU A 81 -17.69 -2.03 -2.28
N LYS A 82 -18.64 -1.45 -3.02
CA LYS A 82 -19.85 -2.13 -3.51
C LYS A 82 -20.10 -1.65 -4.93
N GLU A 83 -19.80 -2.51 -5.92
CA GLU A 83 -19.88 -2.16 -7.34
C GLU A 83 -19.03 -0.90 -7.64
N ASN A 84 -19.65 0.22 -8.00
CA ASN A 84 -18.98 1.51 -8.26
C ASN A 84 -19.08 2.50 -7.08
N THR A 85 -19.61 2.05 -5.94
CA THR A 85 -19.68 2.84 -4.70
C THR A 85 -18.42 2.57 -3.88
N ILE A 86 -17.77 3.64 -3.44
CA ILE A 86 -16.63 3.57 -2.51
C ILE A 86 -16.91 4.48 -1.32
N LYS A 87 -16.62 3.99 -0.11
CA LYS A 87 -16.70 4.81 1.10
C LYS A 87 -15.43 4.65 1.90
N PHE A 88 -14.78 5.76 2.19
CA PHE A 88 -13.63 5.81 3.09
C PHE A 88 -14.08 5.87 4.54
N GLY A 89 -13.37 5.17 5.41
CA GLY A 89 -13.54 5.23 6.86
C GLY A 89 -12.84 6.45 7.46
N PRO A 90 -12.74 6.51 8.80
CA PRO A 90 -12.00 7.56 9.49
C PRO A 90 -10.55 7.64 8.99
N ILE A 91 -10.14 8.83 8.57
CA ILE A 91 -8.78 9.06 8.05
C ILE A 91 -7.86 9.42 9.22
N ALA A 92 -6.80 8.63 9.40
CA ALA A 92 -5.69 8.94 10.26
C ALA A 92 -4.58 9.63 9.46
N THR A 93 -3.92 10.62 10.04
CA THR A 93 -2.77 11.30 9.43
C THR A 93 -1.60 11.39 10.39
N SER A 94 -0.39 11.43 9.83
CA SER A 94 0.79 11.88 10.57
C SER A 94 0.67 13.39 10.88
N LYS A 95 1.43 13.88 11.86
CA LYS A 95 1.38 15.28 12.34
C LYS A 95 2.73 15.99 12.15
N LYS A 96 3.23 15.99 10.92
CA LYS A 96 4.34 16.83 10.47
C LYS A 96 3.82 18.24 10.17
N TYR A 97 4.61 19.24 10.53
CA TYR A 97 4.35 20.62 10.19
C TYR A 97 5.06 20.97 8.88
N CYS A 98 4.31 21.44 7.87
CA CYS A 98 4.86 21.95 6.61
C CYS A 98 4.51 23.43 6.42
N GLY A 99 4.91 24.00 5.27
CA GLY A 99 4.52 25.34 4.86
C GLY A 99 3.00 25.48 4.68
N ALA A 100 2.52 26.74 4.70
CA ALA A 100 1.10 27.05 4.62
C ALA A 100 0.43 26.48 3.35
N GLU A 101 1.13 26.50 2.21
CA GLU A 101 0.61 25.96 0.95
C GLU A 101 0.37 24.44 1.04
N GLN A 102 1.35 23.68 1.52
CA GLN A 102 1.25 22.22 1.66
C GLN A 102 0.20 21.82 2.70
N ASN A 103 0.09 22.56 3.81
CA ASN A 103 -0.93 22.30 4.83
C ASN A 103 -2.34 22.55 4.26
N ASN A 104 -2.53 23.60 3.45
CA ASN A 104 -3.81 23.88 2.80
C ASN A 104 -4.14 22.83 1.74
N LEU A 105 -3.14 22.38 0.97
CA LEU A 105 -3.31 21.31 0.00
C LEU A 105 -3.73 19.99 0.68
N GLU A 106 -3.07 19.62 1.78
CA GLU A 106 -3.43 18.45 2.57
C GLU A 106 -4.87 18.55 3.06
N GLN A 107 -5.27 19.66 3.69
CA GLN A 107 -6.63 19.82 4.20
C GLN A 107 -7.66 19.73 3.09
N GLY A 108 -7.39 20.34 1.93
CA GLY A 108 -8.23 20.24 0.74
C GLY A 108 -8.36 18.80 0.25
N PHE A 109 -7.24 18.09 0.14
CA PHE A 109 -7.23 16.69 -0.30
C PHE A 109 -7.97 15.76 0.67
N LEU A 110 -7.74 15.88 1.98
CA LEU A 110 -8.40 15.05 2.99
C LEU A 110 -9.91 15.32 3.06
N LYS A 111 -10.33 16.58 2.86
CA LYS A 111 -11.74 16.95 2.76
C LYS A 111 -12.38 16.33 1.51
N ALA A 112 -11.70 16.44 0.37
CA ALA A 112 -12.11 15.81 -0.87
C ALA A 112 -12.26 14.29 -0.70
N LEU A 113 -11.24 13.61 -0.14
CA LEU A 113 -11.23 12.17 0.10
C LEU A 113 -12.41 11.71 0.97
N ASN A 114 -12.73 12.46 2.04
CA ASN A 114 -13.88 12.17 2.89
C ASN A 114 -15.24 12.38 2.20
N SER A 115 -15.30 13.16 1.13
CA SER A 115 -16.53 13.47 0.41
C SER A 115 -16.89 12.43 -0.67
N VAL A 116 -15.92 11.59 -1.05
CA VAL A 116 -16.12 10.58 -2.11
C VAL A 116 -17.14 9.54 -1.68
N ASN A 117 -18.07 9.23 -2.59
CA ASN A 117 -19.04 8.14 -2.43
C ASN A 117 -19.08 7.17 -3.63
N ALA A 118 -18.46 7.53 -4.75
CA ALA A 118 -18.43 6.72 -5.96
C ALA A 118 -17.11 6.86 -6.70
N PHE A 119 -16.83 5.92 -7.59
CA PHE A 119 -15.69 5.99 -8.50
C PHE A 119 -16.05 5.44 -9.88
N SER A 120 -15.32 5.89 -10.88
CA SER A 120 -15.36 5.36 -12.25
C SER A 120 -13.95 5.03 -12.69
N LEU A 121 -13.80 3.94 -13.43
CA LEU A 121 -12.54 3.54 -14.06
C LEU A 121 -12.68 3.68 -15.57
N ASP A 122 -11.78 4.43 -16.19
CA ASP A 122 -11.68 4.53 -17.64
C ASP A 122 -10.20 4.56 -18.05
N ASN A 123 -9.80 3.69 -18.97
CA ASN A 123 -8.43 3.61 -19.52
C ASN A 123 -7.28 3.60 -18.49
N GLY A 124 -7.50 3.05 -17.29
CA GLY A 124 -6.48 2.99 -16.22
C GLY A 124 -6.50 4.19 -15.26
N ASP A 125 -7.29 5.22 -15.56
CA ASP A 125 -7.55 6.34 -14.67
C ASP A 125 -8.77 6.05 -13.79
N ILE A 126 -8.69 6.50 -12.55
CA ILE A 126 -9.81 6.52 -11.60
C ILE A 126 -10.29 7.96 -11.46
N THR A 127 -11.57 8.15 -11.69
CA THR A 127 -12.27 9.38 -11.31
C THR A 127 -13.06 9.12 -10.04
N PHE A 128 -12.74 9.84 -8.96
CA PHE A 128 -13.51 9.80 -7.71
C PHE A 128 -14.58 10.87 -7.70
N LEU A 129 -15.78 10.46 -7.30
CA LEU A 129 -17.00 11.22 -7.43
C LEU A 129 -17.67 11.40 -6.07
N ASN A 130 -18.33 12.54 -5.92
CA ASN A 130 -19.34 12.75 -4.92
C ASN A 130 -20.67 12.99 -5.65
N GLU A 131 -21.55 11.99 -5.57
CA GLU A 131 -22.79 11.88 -6.32
C GLU A 131 -22.52 11.79 -7.84
N LYS A 132 -22.37 12.94 -8.50
CA LYS A 132 -22.04 13.07 -9.93
C LYS A 132 -20.97 14.13 -10.20
N ALA A 133 -20.53 14.84 -9.16
CA ALA A 133 -19.48 15.83 -9.28
C ALA A 133 -18.11 15.15 -9.13
N GLU A 134 -17.20 15.48 -10.04
CA GLU A 134 -15.81 15.07 -9.95
C GLU A 134 -15.13 15.73 -8.74
N VAL A 135 -14.50 14.91 -7.91
CA VAL A 135 -13.77 15.36 -6.73
C VAL A 135 -12.27 15.39 -7.04
N PHE A 136 -11.72 14.26 -7.48
CA PHE A 136 -10.34 14.16 -7.93
C PHE A 136 -10.16 13.00 -8.90
N THR A 137 -9.15 13.12 -9.75
CA THR A 137 -8.74 12.07 -10.69
C THR A 137 -7.37 11.54 -10.32
N ALA A 138 -7.22 10.24 -10.44
CA ALA A 138 -6.00 9.53 -10.10
C ALA A 138 -5.66 8.59 -11.25
N THR A 139 -4.52 8.79 -11.88
CA THR A 139 -4.04 7.83 -12.88
C THR A 139 -3.37 6.70 -12.15
N LYS A 140 -3.70 5.45 -12.53
CA LYS A 140 -2.93 4.31 -12.07
C LYS A 140 -1.48 4.60 -12.41
N SER A 141 -0.63 4.57 -11.41
CA SER A 141 0.80 4.51 -11.63
C SER A 141 1.07 3.11 -12.20
N GLU A 142 0.66 2.87 -13.45
CA GLU A 142 1.44 2.00 -14.30
C GLU A 142 2.84 2.60 -14.25
N ALA A 143 3.88 1.77 -14.18
CA ALA A 143 5.20 2.23 -14.57
C ALA A 143 5.12 2.65 -16.06
N SER A 144 4.61 3.85 -16.34
CA SER A 144 4.67 4.51 -17.62
C SER A 144 6.15 4.84 -17.80
N LYS A 145 6.82 3.94 -18.52
CA LYS A 145 8.18 4.08 -19.03
C LYS A 145 8.41 5.53 -19.46
N PRO A 146 9.28 6.29 -18.77
CA PRO A 146 9.93 7.42 -19.40
C PRO A 146 10.78 6.89 -20.57
N SER A 147 10.98 7.74 -21.57
CA SER A 147 11.71 7.50 -22.82
C SER A 147 12.86 6.49 -22.71
N LYS A 148 12.86 5.51 -23.61
CA LYS A 148 13.50 4.19 -23.51
C LYS A 148 15.03 4.17 -23.65
N SER A 149 15.75 5.29 -23.74
CA SER A 149 17.21 5.23 -23.98
C SER A 149 18.09 5.35 -22.74
N ASP A 150 17.74 6.19 -21.75
CA ASP A 150 18.74 6.56 -20.72
C ASP A 150 18.37 6.22 -19.27
N ILE A 151 17.10 5.90 -18.97
CA ILE A 151 16.63 5.70 -17.57
C ILE A 151 16.37 4.21 -17.21
N VAL A 152 16.19 3.33 -18.21
CA VAL A 152 15.74 1.93 -18.01
C VAL A 152 16.76 1.05 -17.27
N LYS A 153 18.02 1.47 -17.10
CA LYS A 153 19.01 0.69 -16.33
C LYS A 153 19.06 1.01 -14.84
N GLU A 154 18.50 2.13 -14.38
CA GLU A 154 18.70 2.59 -12.99
C GLU A 154 17.47 2.32 -12.09
N ASN A 155 16.23 2.54 -12.58
CA ASN A 155 15.04 2.32 -11.74
C ASN A 155 14.70 0.84 -11.48
N TYR A 156 14.97 -0.07 -12.41
CA TYR A 156 14.88 -1.52 -12.15
C TYR A 156 16.02 -2.05 -11.25
N LYS A 157 17.00 -1.21 -10.91
CA LYS A 157 18.08 -1.54 -9.97
C LYS A 157 17.90 -0.89 -8.60
N LYS A 158 16.86 -0.07 -8.37
CA LYS A 158 16.65 0.53 -7.05
C LYS A 158 16.19 -0.55 -6.07
N PHE A 159 17.17 -1.15 -5.43
CA PHE A 159 17.00 -2.09 -4.35
C PHE A 159 17.65 -1.47 -3.12
N ALA A 160 16.85 -1.26 -2.09
CA ALA A 160 17.34 -0.72 -0.83
C ALA A 160 16.60 -1.35 0.34
N VAL A 161 17.31 -1.52 1.45
CA VAL A 161 16.73 -1.89 2.74
C VAL A 161 16.80 -0.68 3.63
N ILE A 162 15.66 -0.30 4.21
CA ILE A 162 15.57 0.82 5.14
C ILE A 162 15.21 0.26 6.51
N TYR A 163 15.96 0.68 7.52
CA TYR A 163 15.63 0.46 8.92
C TYR A 163 15.53 1.81 9.61
N GLU A 164 14.37 2.08 10.21
CA GLU A 164 14.11 3.35 10.90
C GLU A 164 13.76 3.07 12.36
N THR A 165 14.36 3.84 13.27
CA THR A 165 13.96 3.84 14.67
C THR A 165 13.56 5.23 15.11
N SER A 166 12.57 5.32 15.98
CA SER A 166 12.17 6.59 16.57
C SER A 166 11.62 6.43 17.98
N SER A 167 11.94 7.40 18.82
CA SER A 167 11.36 7.60 20.16
C SER A 167 10.95 9.07 20.32
N ARG A 168 10.64 9.52 21.54
CA ARG A 168 10.40 10.96 21.80
C ARG A 168 11.67 11.81 21.67
N GLY A 169 12.85 11.22 21.92
CA GLY A 169 14.12 11.94 21.99
C GLY A 169 15.17 11.51 20.97
N SER A 170 14.92 10.43 20.22
CA SER A 170 15.87 9.89 19.24
C SER A 170 15.18 9.53 17.93
N PHE A 171 15.95 9.60 16.85
CA PHE A 171 15.59 9.14 15.52
C PHE A 171 16.85 8.57 14.87
N GLU A 172 16.70 7.50 14.10
CA GLU A 172 17.75 6.94 13.28
C GLU A 172 17.12 6.39 12.00
N HIS A 173 17.67 6.79 10.85
CA HIS A 173 17.34 6.26 9.53
C HIS A 173 18.59 5.61 8.95
N ILE A 174 18.50 4.34 8.61
CA ILE A 174 19.55 3.57 7.93
C ILE A 174 18.99 3.13 6.58
N GLU A 175 19.61 3.53 5.49
CA GLU A 175 19.28 3.08 4.13
C GLU A 175 20.48 2.41 3.49
N ILE A 176 20.37 1.10 3.24
CA ILE A 176 21.42 0.28 2.64
C ILE A 176 21.05 -0.02 1.20
N SER A 177 21.93 0.35 0.28
CA SER A 177 21.86 0.01 -1.14
C SER A 177 23.14 -0.70 -1.57
N LYS A 178 23.22 -1.07 -2.86
CA LYS A 178 24.34 -1.87 -3.40
C LYS A 178 25.71 -1.28 -3.14
N ASN A 179 25.85 0.04 -3.23
CA ASN A 179 27.14 0.72 -3.18
C ASN A 179 27.29 1.61 -1.94
N GLU A 180 26.20 1.97 -1.27
CA GLU A 180 26.22 2.96 -0.21
C GLU A 180 25.29 2.60 0.96
N ILE A 181 25.71 3.02 2.14
CA ILE A 181 24.93 3.01 3.38
C ILE A 181 24.73 4.47 3.80
N LYS A 182 23.48 4.91 3.91
CA LYS A 182 23.11 6.25 4.36
C LYS A 182 22.56 6.17 5.77
N ILE A 183 23.08 7.03 6.65
CA ILE A 183 22.66 7.09 8.05
C ILE A 183 22.31 8.54 8.41
N SER A 184 21.15 8.74 9.03
CA SER A 184 20.74 10.04 9.55
C SER A 184 20.11 9.90 10.92
N ASN A 185 20.48 10.79 11.84
CA ASN A 185 19.80 10.95 13.12
C ASN A 185 18.82 12.13 13.12
N ASP A 186 18.62 12.73 11.93
CA ASP A 186 17.77 13.88 11.72
C ASP A 186 16.47 13.44 11.02
N ARG A 187 15.33 13.72 11.66
CA ARG A 187 13.99 13.39 11.14
C ARG A 187 13.65 14.07 9.82
N SER A 188 14.30 15.18 9.51
CA SER A 188 14.11 15.88 8.23
C SER A 188 14.82 15.18 7.07
N LEU A 189 15.80 14.31 7.37
CA LEU A 189 16.73 13.70 6.43
C LEU A 189 17.55 14.72 5.62
N GLU A 190 17.69 15.96 6.11
CA GLU A 190 18.57 16.96 5.49
C GLU A 190 20.05 16.65 5.80
N ASN A 191 20.31 16.08 6.97
CA ASN A 191 21.65 15.70 7.42
C ASN A 191 21.87 14.19 7.28
N ILE A 192 22.44 13.74 6.15
CA ILE A 192 22.71 12.33 5.87
C ILE A 192 24.22 12.10 5.75
N ASN A 193 24.75 11.20 6.56
CA ASN A 193 26.09 10.65 6.37
C ASN A 193 26.01 9.49 5.37
N THR A 194 26.91 9.46 4.40
CA THR A 194 26.96 8.41 3.37
C THR A 194 28.29 7.67 3.47
N TYR A 195 28.22 6.35 3.53
CA TYR A 195 29.35 5.43 3.67
C TYR A 195 29.34 4.42 2.52
N ASN A 196 30.48 3.79 2.24
CA ASN A 196 30.57 2.75 1.23
C ASN A 196 29.96 1.43 1.74
N CYS A 197 29.16 0.76 0.91
CA CYS A 197 28.62 -0.56 1.22
C CYS A 197 29.65 -1.64 0.82
N ASN A 198 30.02 -2.51 1.77
CA ASN A 198 30.88 -3.65 1.46
C ASN A 198 30.12 -4.65 0.57
N PRO A 199 30.66 -5.05 -0.60
CA PRO A 199 30.01 -6.01 -1.50
C PRO A 199 29.68 -7.37 -0.86
N GLU A 200 30.52 -7.88 0.05
CA GLU A 200 30.26 -9.14 0.76
C GLU A 200 29.06 -9.00 1.71
N ASP A 201 29.02 -7.91 2.48
CA ASP A 201 27.88 -7.61 3.36
C ASP A 201 26.58 -7.43 2.58
N TRP A 202 26.65 -6.75 1.42
CA TRP A 202 25.52 -6.61 0.51
C TRP A 202 25.01 -7.96 -0.01
N ASN A 203 25.91 -8.87 -0.39
CA ASN A 203 25.51 -10.20 -0.85
C ASN A 203 24.83 -11.00 0.27
N MET A 204 25.41 -11.01 1.47
CA MET A 204 24.80 -11.66 2.65
C MET A 204 23.42 -11.07 2.96
N LEU A 205 23.28 -9.75 2.90
CA LEU A 205 21.99 -9.08 3.14
C LEU A 205 20.94 -9.52 2.10
N ASN A 206 21.32 -9.61 0.83
CA ASN A 206 20.40 -10.07 -0.22
C ASN A 206 19.99 -11.52 -0.07
N GLU A 207 20.88 -12.40 0.40
CA GLU A 207 20.53 -13.81 0.66
C GLU A 207 19.47 -13.94 1.75
N LEU A 208 19.49 -13.05 2.76
CA LEU A 208 18.46 -13.00 3.81
C LEU A 208 17.10 -12.47 3.30
N LEU A 209 17.07 -11.75 2.18
CA LEU A 209 15.88 -11.13 1.59
C LEU A 209 15.14 -12.08 0.63
N SER A 210 14.81 -13.29 1.09
CA SER A 210 14.02 -14.24 0.31
C SER A 210 12.67 -13.64 -0.11
N ASN A 211 12.18 -13.99 -1.31
CA ASN A 211 10.92 -13.44 -1.83
C ASN A 211 9.73 -13.66 -0.88
N SER A 212 9.65 -14.81 -0.22
CA SER A 212 8.59 -15.11 0.73
C SER A 212 8.62 -14.25 1.99
N ILE A 213 9.81 -13.88 2.50
CA ILE A 213 9.93 -12.96 3.65
C ILE A 213 9.50 -11.56 3.21
N VAL A 214 9.99 -11.11 2.07
CA VAL A 214 9.78 -9.74 1.57
C VAL A 214 8.32 -9.49 1.20
N GLU A 215 7.62 -10.49 0.63
CA GLU A 215 6.20 -10.40 0.26
C GLU A 215 5.24 -10.38 1.46
N ASN A 216 5.69 -10.81 2.65
CA ASN A 216 4.84 -10.94 3.84
C ASN A 216 5.28 -10.03 5.01
N LEU A 217 6.10 -9.00 4.74
CA LEU A 217 6.60 -8.10 5.78
C LEU A 217 5.47 -7.38 6.53
N ASP A 218 4.42 -6.98 5.81
CA ASP A 218 3.24 -6.28 6.34
C ASP A 218 2.38 -7.14 7.27
N LEU A 219 2.54 -8.46 7.23
CA LEU A 219 1.81 -9.43 8.05
C LEU A 219 2.53 -9.80 9.35
N LEU A 220 3.77 -9.34 9.54
CA LEU A 220 4.58 -9.69 10.71
C LEU A 220 4.04 -9.05 12.00
N LYS A 221 4.14 -9.80 13.10
CA LYS A 221 3.69 -9.35 14.42
C LYS A 221 4.87 -9.02 15.31
N ALA A 222 4.77 -7.88 16.00
CA ALA A 222 5.74 -7.50 17.01
C ALA A 222 5.76 -8.56 18.15
N PRO A 223 6.93 -9.04 18.59
CA PRO A 223 7.04 -9.99 19.71
C PRO A 223 6.64 -9.39 21.06
N THR A 224 6.84 -8.08 21.22
CA THR A 224 6.56 -7.32 22.44
C THR A 224 5.94 -5.97 22.09
N ASP A 225 5.40 -5.29 23.09
CA ASP A 225 4.72 -3.99 22.95
C ASP A 225 5.35 -2.88 23.83
N LYS A 226 6.64 -2.99 24.14
CA LYS A 226 7.38 -2.02 24.96
C LYS A 226 7.29 -0.60 24.41
N ARG A 227 7.29 -0.45 23.08
CA ARG A 227 7.11 0.86 22.42
C ARG A 227 5.81 1.57 22.81
N LEU A 228 4.75 0.83 23.17
CA LEU A 228 3.46 1.42 23.54
C LEU A 228 3.44 2.08 24.92
N TYR A 229 4.46 1.81 25.75
CA TYR A 229 4.61 2.39 27.09
C TYR A 229 6.03 2.94 27.31
N ASP A 230 6.63 3.48 26.24
CA ASP A 230 7.96 4.13 26.25
C ASP A 230 9.12 3.22 26.74
N GLY A 231 8.95 1.89 26.68
CA GLY A 231 9.95 0.90 27.10
C GLY A 231 10.95 0.47 26.01
N ALA A 232 10.71 0.87 24.76
CA ALA A 232 11.61 0.69 23.62
C ALA A 232 11.28 1.71 22.51
N PRO A 233 12.25 2.14 21.67
CA PRO A 233 11.95 2.88 20.45
C PRO A 233 11.05 2.07 19.50
N HIS A 234 10.21 2.77 18.73
CA HIS A 234 9.54 2.18 17.58
C HIS A 234 10.55 1.88 16.50
N ALA A 235 10.44 0.72 15.84
CA ALA A 235 11.24 0.34 14.70
C ALA A 235 10.38 -0.12 13.53
N THR A 236 10.86 0.15 12.31
CA THR A 236 10.34 -0.43 11.07
C THR A 236 11.49 -0.93 10.21
N LEU A 237 11.22 -1.99 9.45
CA LEU A 237 12.04 -2.47 8.36
C LEU A 237 11.23 -2.34 7.06
N SER A 238 11.84 -1.75 6.03
CA SER A 238 11.29 -1.61 4.69
C SER A 238 12.25 -2.14 3.63
N VAL A 239 11.70 -2.73 2.57
CA VAL A 239 12.45 -3.18 1.39
C VAL A 239 11.87 -2.49 0.17
N ILE A 240 12.72 -1.75 -0.54
CA ILE A 240 12.41 -1.10 -1.81
C ILE A 240 12.86 -2.04 -2.92
N LYS A 241 11.94 -2.41 -3.82
CA LYS A 241 12.23 -3.12 -5.08
C LYS A 241 11.62 -2.34 -6.24
N GLY A 242 12.45 -1.56 -6.93
CA GLY A 242 11.99 -0.61 -7.95
C GLY A 242 11.08 0.45 -7.33
N ASP A 243 9.81 0.45 -7.75
CA ASP A 243 8.79 1.39 -7.25
C ASP A 243 7.96 0.82 -6.08
N VAL A 244 8.19 -0.45 -5.69
CA VAL A 244 7.44 -1.12 -4.63
C VAL A 244 8.18 -0.97 -3.29
N VAL A 245 7.45 -0.52 -2.27
CA VAL A 245 7.94 -0.48 -0.88
C VAL A 245 7.13 -1.48 -0.06
N MET A 246 7.81 -2.49 0.48
CA MET A 246 7.23 -3.45 1.42
C MET A 246 7.75 -3.14 2.81
N MET A 247 6.86 -2.91 3.77
CA MET A 247 7.21 -2.42 5.10
C MET A 247 6.52 -3.26 6.17
N THR A 248 7.26 -3.49 7.25
CA THR A 248 6.75 -4.15 8.46
C THR A 248 5.82 -3.25 9.27
N PRO A 249 4.83 -3.81 10.00
CA PRO A 249 4.21 -3.08 11.11
C PRO A 249 5.27 -2.69 12.14
N THR A 250 5.04 -1.59 12.85
CA THR A 250 6.00 -1.13 13.86
C THR A 250 6.23 -2.19 14.93
N PHE A 251 7.49 -2.43 15.29
CA PHE A 251 7.89 -3.32 16.37
C PHE A 251 8.85 -2.61 17.32
N ASP A 252 9.23 -3.27 18.42
CA ASP A 252 10.15 -2.70 19.40
C ASP A 252 11.60 -2.81 18.88
N HIS A 253 12.33 -1.70 18.84
CA HIS A 253 13.77 -1.74 18.57
C HIS A 253 14.46 -2.65 19.60
N GLY A 254 15.33 -3.55 19.12
CA GLY A 254 15.96 -4.60 19.92
C GLY A 254 15.13 -5.87 20.13
N ALA A 255 13.88 -5.92 19.66
CA ALA A 255 13.04 -7.13 19.65
C ALA A 255 12.26 -7.27 18.33
N PRO A 256 12.94 -7.51 17.20
CA PRO A 256 12.29 -7.71 15.90
C PRO A 256 11.46 -9.01 15.85
N PRO A 257 10.43 -9.09 14.98
CA PRO A 257 9.76 -10.35 14.66
C PRO A 257 10.77 -11.45 14.32
N LYS A 258 10.53 -12.67 14.82
CA LYS A 258 11.47 -13.79 14.73
C LYS A 258 11.85 -14.12 13.29
N GLU A 259 10.92 -13.94 12.37
CA GLU A 259 11.06 -14.17 10.94
C GLU A 259 12.10 -13.26 10.29
N ILE A 260 12.36 -12.07 10.86
CA ILE A 260 13.30 -11.07 10.32
C ILE A 260 14.43 -10.72 11.28
N GLU A 261 14.55 -11.43 12.40
CA GLU A 261 15.56 -11.13 13.43
C GLU A 261 16.98 -11.13 12.85
N THR A 262 17.34 -12.16 12.08
CA THR A 262 18.65 -12.25 11.43
C THR A 262 18.87 -11.11 10.42
N LEU A 263 17.82 -10.72 9.69
CA LEU A 263 17.87 -9.64 8.72
C LEU A 263 18.10 -8.28 9.39
N VAL A 264 17.33 -7.97 10.43
CA VAL A 264 17.47 -6.72 11.20
C VAL A 264 18.85 -6.65 11.84
N ASN A 265 19.32 -7.73 12.46
CA ASN A 265 20.66 -7.77 13.06
C ASN A 265 21.76 -7.54 12.01
N LYS A 266 21.60 -8.09 10.79
CA LYS A 266 22.54 -7.83 9.69
C LYS A 266 22.56 -6.36 9.30
N VAL A 267 21.40 -5.74 9.10
CA VAL A 267 21.27 -4.30 8.75
C VAL A 267 21.96 -3.43 9.79
N LEU A 268 21.69 -3.67 11.08
CA LEU A 268 22.29 -2.92 12.18
C LEU A 268 23.81 -3.09 12.22
N SER A 269 24.32 -4.31 12.03
CA SER A 269 25.76 -4.58 12.00
C SER A 269 26.47 -3.87 10.84
N MET A 270 25.82 -3.79 9.67
CA MET A 270 26.36 -3.07 8.51
C MET A 270 26.47 -1.58 8.79
N ALA A 271 25.44 -0.99 9.39
CA ALA A 271 25.46 0.42 9.77
C ALA A 271 26.53 0.73 10.83
N GLU A 272 26.63 -0.10 11.88
CA GLU A 272 27.65 0.05 12.92
C GLU A 272 29.06 -0.03 12.31
N ASN A 273 29.33 -1.02 11.46
CA ASN A 273 30.63 -1.18 10.81
C ASN A 273 30.96 -0.03 9.86
N ALA A 274 29.97 0.53 9.16
CA ALA A 274 30.17 1.66 8.27
C ALA A 274 30.63 2.92 9.02
N THR A 275 30.09 3.18 10.22
CA THR A 275 30.48 4.34 11.04
C THR A 275 31.87 4.26 11.66
N LYS A 276 32.49 3.07 11.67
CA LYS A 276 33.83 2.82 12.24
C LYS A 276 34.97 2.89 11.21
N GLN A 277 34.64 3.02 9.92
CA GLN A 277 35.60 3.17 8.81
C GLN A 277 36.08 4.62 8.70
#